data_AF-A0A5M8P4L7-F1
#
_entry.id   AF-A0A5M8P4L7-F1
#
_cell.length_a   1.000
_cell.length_b   1.000
_cell.length_c   1.000
_cell.angle_alpha   90.00
_cell.angle_beta   90.00
_cell.angle_gamma   90.00
#
_symmetry.space_group_name_H-M   'P 1'
#
loop_
_entity.id
_entity.type
_entity.pdbx_description
1 polymer ?
#
loop_
_entity_poly.entity_id
_entity_poly.type
_entity_poly.pdbx_seq_one_letter_code
_entity_poly.pdbx_strand_id
1 'polypeptide(L)'
;MQNTLKITVTDKEKLALLITKQTEFNQLPENERQLYGADFGKNGQLEIDKIRQLQALNINADNEQKNEKSNDKRTFKVTTDVLLSLLQKSGISAVSDDKAKMARLISYLTNFSEEKIRQRLSNTEELTIYHKEEVENINKILSELNSDISIKYNKKR
;
A
#
# COMPACT_ATOMS: atom_id res chain seq x y z
N MET A 1 -8.74 -7.38 24.08
CA MET A 1 -8.19 -6.00 24.04
C MET A 1 -6.86 -6.07 23.32
N GLN A 2 -6.77 -5.62 22.07
CA GLN A 2 -5.53 -5.62 21.29
C GLN A 2 -4.89 -4.22 21.41
N ASN A 3 -3.74 -4.15 22.08
CA ASN A 3 -2.95 -2.93 22.19
C ASN A 3 -2.18 -2.73 20.87
N THR A 4 -2.69 -1.88 19.98
CA THR A 4 -1.99 -1.47 18.76
C THR A 4 -0.95 -0.40 19.12
N LEU A 5 0.30 -0.81 19.30
CA LEU A 5 1.43 0.10 19.47
C LEU A 5 1.80 0.71 18.11
N LYS A 6 1.09 1.78 17.73
CA LYS A 6 1.45 2.59 16.56
C LYS A 6 2.72 3.38 16.86
N ILE A 7 3.83 3.04 16.19
CA ILE A 7 5.07 3.82 16.22
C ILE A 7 4.82 5.13 15.46
N THR A 8 4.99 6.25 16.16
CA THR A 8 4.80 7.60 15.59
C THR A 8 6.12 8.16 15.06
N VAL A 9 6.06 9.20 14.22
CA VAL A 9 7.26 9.92 13.72
C VAL A 9 8.17 10.38 14.88
N THR A 10 7.57 10.67 16.03
CA THR A 10 8.20 11.05 17.29
C THR A 10 9.14 9.97 17.86
N ASP A 11 8.88 8.69 17.61
CA ASP A 11 9.69 7.59 18.15
C ASP A 11 11.01 7.40 17.38
N LYS A 12 11.04 7.73 16.09
CA LYS A 12 12.27 7.69 15.27
C LYS A 12 13.23 8.81 15.65
N GLU A 13 12.71 10.01 15.86
CA GLU A 13 13.48 11.17 16.33
C GLU A 13 14.03 10.93 17.74
N LYS A 14 13.21 10.33 18.63
CA LYS A 14 13.65 9.93 19.97
C LYS A 14 14.79 8.90 19.92
N LEU A 15 14.69 7.89 19.05
CA LEU A 15 15.75 6.90 18.87
C LEU A 15 17.05 7.52 18.36
N ALA A 16 16.96 8.41 17.36
CA ALA A 16 18.12 9.11 16.82
C ALA A 16 18.81 9.95 17.90
N LEU A 17 18.04 10.71 18.69
CA LEU A 17 18.57 11.51 19.79
C LEU A 17 19.25 10.66 20.86
N LEU A 18 18.67 9.51 21.22
CA LEU A 18 19.25 8.58 22.19
C LEU A 18 20.57 7.96 21.68
N ILE A 19 20.62 7.56 20.40
CA ILE A 19 21.84 7.04 19.78
C ILE A 19 22.93 8.10 19.75
N THR A 20 22.59 9.35 19.40
CA THR A 20 23.55 10.45 19.40
C THR A 20 24.11 10.68 20.80
N LYS A 21 23.26 10.79 21.83
CA LYS A 21 23.71 10.97 23.22
C LYS A 21 24.57 9.81 23.74
N GLN A 22 24.23 8.57 23.36
CA GLN A 22 25.02 7.39 23.73
C GLN A 22 26.38 7.37 23.02
N THR A 23 26.42 7.79 21.76
CA THR A 23 27.67 7.91 20.98
C THR A 23 28.58 8.98 21.57
N GLU A 24 28.03 10.16 21.89
CA GLU A 24 28.76 11.25 22.54
C GLU A 24 29.33 10.80 23.89
N PHE A 25 28.53 10.13 24.72
CA PHE A 25 28.99 9.56 25.99
C PHE A 25 30.13 8.55 25.81
N ASN A 26 30.05 7.70 24.78
CA ASN A 26 31.08 6.71 24.46
C ASN A 26 32.35 7.31 23.83
N GLN A 27 32.34 8.59 23.45
CA GLN A 27 33.50 9.32 22.93
C GLN A 27 34.20 10.17 24.00
N LEU A 28 33.57 10.39 25.17
CA LEU A 28 34.21 11.09 26.29
C LEU A 28 35.43 10.31 26.82
N PRO A 29 36.45 10.98 27.38
CA PRO A 29 37.55 10.29 28.04
C PRO A 29 37.07 9.56 29.31
N GLU A 30 37.78 8.49 29.70
CA GLU A 30 37.31 7.54 30.72
C GLU A 30 37.07 8.18 32.10
N ASN A 31 37.92 9.15 32.47
CA ASN A 31 37.79 9.97 33.67
C ASN A 31 36.46 10.74 33.71
N GLU A 32 36.01 11.27 32.58
CA GLU A 32 34.74 12.00 32.48
C GLU A 32 33.54 11.06 32.52
N ARG A 33 33.64 9.85 31.93
CA ARG A 33 32.57 8.85 32.02
C ARG A 33 32.31 8.37 33.44
N GLN A 34 33.35 8.29 34.27
CA GLN A 34 33.24 7.87 35.68
C GLN A 34 32.39 8.85 36.52
N LEU A 35 32.29 10.13 36.13
CA LEU A 35 31.42 11.12 36.80
C LEU A 35 29.92 10.85 36.60
N TYR A 36 29.52 10.15 35.53
CA TYR A 36 28.11 9.91 35.19
C TYR A 36 27.53 8.63 35.82
N GLY A 37 28.33 7.89 36.61
CA GLY A 37 27.95 6.61 37.19
C GLY A 37 27.91 5.48 36.17
N ALA A 38 28.29 4.27 36.59
CA ALA A 38 28.41 3.08 35.71
C ALA A 38 27.09 2.66 35.02
N ASP A 39 25.96 3.20 35.50
CA ASP A 39 24.62 2.84 35.04
C ASP A 39 24.12 3.72 33.88
N PHE A 40 24.70 4.90 33.65
CA PHE A 40 24.22 5.82 32.60
C PHE A 40 24.38 5.21 31.20
N GLY A 41 25.56 4.69 30.88
CA GLY A 41 25.81 4.04 29.59
C GLY A 41 25.03 2.72 29.40
N LYS A 42 24.80 1.98 30.49
CA LYS A 42 24.01 0.73 30.45
C LYS A 42 22.52 1.01 30.23
N ASN A 43 21.98 2.02 30.90
CA ASN A 43 20.56 2.39 30.80
C ASN A 43 20.22 2.96 29.42
N GLY A 44 21.09 3.79 28.84
CA GLY A 44 20.91 4.31 27.48
C GLY A 44 20.91 3.20 26.42
N GLN A 45 21.84 2.24 26.52
CA GLN A 45 21.88 1.08 25.63
C GLN A 45 20.63 0.19 25.78
N LEU A 46 20.17 -0.05 27.01
CA LEU A 46 18.94 -0.80 27.28
C LEU A 46 17.69 -0.14 26.67
N GLU A 47 17.58 1.18 26.67
CA GLU A 47 16.45 1.88 26.06
C GLU A 47 16.50 1.80 24.52
N ILE A 48 17.70 1.93 23.92
CA ILE A 48 17.92 1.74 22.48
C ILE A 48 17.51 0.32 22.05
N ASP A 49 17.91 -0.70 22.81
CA ASP A 49 17.61 -2.10 22.48
C ASP A 49 16.12 -2.41 22.61
N LYS A 50 15.43 -1.86 23.61
CA LYS A 50 13.97 -1.95 23.74
C LYS A 50 13.24 -1.34 22.54
N ILE A 51 13.65 -0.15 22.09
CA ILE A 51 13.02 0.51 20.94
C ILE A 51 13.28 -0.29 19.65
N ARG A 52 14.49 -0.83 19.45
CA ARG A 52 14.80 -1.70 18.30
C ARG A 52 14.00 -3.00 18.31
N GLN A 53 13.82 -3.63 19.48
CA GLN A 53 12.98 -4.82 19.61
C GLN A 53 11.51 -4.51 19.29
N LEU A 54 10.97 -3.40 19.77
CA LEU A 54 9.62 -2.96 19.42
C LEU A 54 9.47 -2.67 17.92
N GLN A 55 10.48 -2.06 17.28
CA GLN A 55 10.50 -1.87 15.83
C GLN A 55 10.54 -3.20 15.07
N ALA A 56 11.35 -4.16 15.51
CA ALA A 56 11.44 -5.48 14.88
C ALA A 56 10.12 -6.27 15.01
N LEU A 57 9.46 -6.19 16.16
CA LEU A 57 8.14 -6.79 16.36
C LEU A 57 7.06 -6.12 15.51
N ASN A 58 7.11 -4.80 15.32
CA ASN A 58 6.18 -4.08 14.46
C ASN A 58 6.41 -4.40 12.97
N ILE A 59 7.67 -4.58 12.55
CA ILE A 59 8.01 -5.04 11.19
C ILE A 59 7.55 -6.50 10.97
N ASN A 60 7.56 -7.34 12.00
CA ASN A 60 7.12 -8.73 11.89
C ASN A 60 5.60 -8.91 11.93
N ALA A 61 4.86 -7.98 12.56
CA ALA A 61 3.40 -7.94 12.46
C ALA A 61 2.91 -7.63 11.02
N ASP A 62 3.71 -6.92 10.22
CA ASP A 62 3.46 -6.69 8.79
C ASP A 62 4.05 -7.79 7.87
N ASN A 63 4.94 -8.67 8.38
CA ASN A 63 5.62 -9.67 7.55
C ASN A 63 4.92 -11.04 7.46
N GLU A 64 3.85 -11.31 8.23
CA GLU A 64 2.97 -12.45 7.94
C GLU A 64 2.09 -12.24 6.68
N GLN A 65 2.20 -11.08 6.03
CA GLN A 65 1.67 -10.82 4.69
C GLN A 65 2.76 -10.65 3.61
N LYS A 66 3.95 -11.23 3.80
CA LYS A 66 4.94 -11.35 2.71
C LYS A 66 4.57 -12.46 1.73
N ASN A 67 3.52 -12.21 0.96
CA ASN A 67 3.37 -12.77 -0.37
C ASN A 67 2.56 -11.85 -1.31
N GLU A 68 2.85 -10.56 -1.33
CA GLU A 68 2.44 -9.71 -2.45
C GLU A 68 3.65 -9.02 -3.03
N LYS A 69 4.12 -9.57 -4.16
CA LYS A 69 4.90 -8.83 -5.14
C LYS A 69 4.20 -7.48 -5.33
N SER A 70 4.95 -6.41 -5.14
CA SER A 70 4.54 -5.03 -5.40
C SER A 70 3.59 -4.93 -6.59
N ASN A 71 2.41 -4.38 -6.31
CA ASN A 71 1.22 -4.23 -7.14
C ASN A 71 1.40 -3.27 -8.34
N ASP A 72 2.53 -3.32 -9.06
CA ASP A 72 2.90 -2.36 -10.11
C ASP A 72 2.35 -2.73 -11.51
N LYS A 73 1.52 -3.77 -11.61
CA LYS A 73 0.90 -4.19 -12.88
C LYS A 73 -0.53 -3.69 -13.07
N ARG A 74 -1.02 -2.80 -12.22
CA ARG A 74 -2.38 -2.25 -12.38
C ARG A 74 -2.41 -1.32 -13.60
N THR A 75 -3.17 -1.69 -14.62
CA THR A 75 -3.35 -0.84 -15.80
C THR A 75 -4.65 -0.05 -15.75
N PHE A 76 -4.61 1.15 -16.33
CA PHE A 76 -5.77 1.99 -16.53
C PHE A 76 -6.93 1.24 -17.20
N LYS A 77 -6.63 0.43 -18.22
CA LYS A 77 -7.63 -0.25 -19.05
C LYS A 77 -8.39 -1.30 -18.27
N VAL A 78 -7.68 -2.26 -17.67
CA VAL A 78 -8.31 -3.36 -16.93
C VAL A 78 -9.07 -2.81 -15.72
N THR A 79 -8.46 -1.89 -14.97
CA THR A 79 -9.11 -1.25 -13.82
C THR A 79 -10.43 -0.59 -14.21
N THR A 80 -10.43 0.18 -15.31
CA THR A 80 -11.63 0.91 -15.75
C THR A 80 -12.72 -0.07 -16.19
N ASP A 81 -12.37 -1.14 -16.90
CA ASP A 81 -13.34 -2.13 -17.40
C ASP A 81 -13.96 -2.95 -16.25
N VAL A 82 -13.19 -3.26 -15.20
CA VAL A 82 -13.67 -3.92 -13.98
C VAL A 82 -14.69 -3.06 -13.26
N LEU A 83 -14.34 -1.81 -12.99
CA LEU A 83 -15.24 -0.88 -12.30
C LEU A 83 -16.51 -0.61 -13.11
N LEU A 84 -16.38 -0.49 -14.44
CA LEU A 84 -17.54 -0.39 -15.32
C LEU A 84 -18.45 -1.60 -15.20
N SER A 85 -17.89 -2.81 -15.23
CA SER A 85 -18.66 -4.05 -15.14
C SER A 85 -19.35 -4.19 -13.78
N LEU A 86 -18.71 -3.76 -12.70
CA LEU A 86 -19.30 -3.72 -11.35
C LEU A 86 -20.47 -2.74 -11.27
N LEU A 87 -20.31 -1.55 -11.85
CA LEU A 87 -21.38 -0.54 -11.90
C LEU A 87 -22.57 -1.02 -12.74
N GLN A 88 -22.32 -1.69 -13.86
CA GLN A 88 -23.36 -2.31 -14.68
C GLN A 88 -24.09 -3.43 -13.95
N LYS A 89 -23.36 -4.29 -13.22
CA LYS A 89 -23.97 -5.35 -12.38
C LYS A 89 -24.81 -4.77 -11.24
N SER A 90 -24.46 -3.58 -10.76
CA SER A 90 -25.24 -2.84 -9.75
C SER A 90 -26.51 -2.18 -10.32
N GLY A 91 -26.82 -2.38 -11.61
CA GLY A 91 -28.04 -1.88 -12.26
C GLY A 91 -27.89 -0.53 -12.94
N ILE A 92 -26.68 0.03 -13.05
CA ILE A 92 -26.45 1.30 -13.74
C ILE A 92 -26.27 1.02 -15.23
N SER A 93 -27.24 1.46 -16.04
CA SER A 93 -27.24 1.24 -17.48
C SER A 93 -26.17 2.06 -18.21
N ALA A 94 -25.61 1.56 -19.30
CA ALA A 94 -24.60 2.30 -20.08
C ALA A 94 -25.21 3.33 -21.06
N VAL A 95 -26.29 4.01 -20.67
CA VAL A 95 -26.90 5.11 -21.44
C VAL A 95 -26.01 6.36 -21.34
N SER A 96 -26.06 7.26 -22.33
CA SER A 96 -25.14 8.40 -22.47
C SER A 96 -24.97 9.24 -21.19
N ASP A 97 -26.07 9.50 -20.48
CA ASP A 97 -26.06 10.33 -19.27
C ASP A 97 -25.43 9.61 -18.07
N ASP A 98 -25.54 8.28 -18.04
CA ASP A 98 -24.96 7.45 -16.99
C ASP A 98 -23.46 7.25 -17.21
N LYS A 99 -22.97 7.26 -18.47
CA LYS A 99 -21.53 7.17 -18.76
C LYS A 99 -20.72 8.31 -18.13
N ALA A 100 -21.25 9.53 -18.10
CA ALA A 100 -20.57 10.67 -17.48
C ALA A 100 -20.48 10.50 -15.95
N LYS A 101 -21.56 10.04 -15.33
CA LYS A 101 -21.59 9.77 -13.87
C LYS A 101 -20.67 8.61 -13.49
N MET A 102 -20.66 7.54 -14.30
CA MET A 102 -19.73 6.42 -14.14
C MET A 102 -18.28 6.89 -14.25
N ALA A 103 -17.96 7.70 -15.25
CA ALA A 103 -16.60 8.22 -15.42
C ALA A 103 -16.15 9.07 -14.22
N ARG A 104 -17.02 9.96 -13.72
CA ARG A 104 -16.74 10.77 -12.54
C ARG A 104 -16.50 9.90 -11.30
N LEU A 105 -17.32 8.88 -11.08
CA LEU A 105 -17.16 7.96 -9.95
C LEU A 105 -15.85 7.17 -10.05
N ILE A 106 -15.55 6.61 -11.23
CA ILE A 106 -14.30 5.87 -11.46
C ILE A 106 -13.11 6.80 -11.26
N SER A 107 -13.17 8.03 -11.76
CA SER A 107 -12.13 9.05 -11.58
C SER A 107 -11.87 9.32 -10.10
N TYR A 108 -12.93 9.53 -9.31
CA TYR A 108 -12.84 9.72 -7.87
C TYR A 108 -12.18 8.54 -7.15
N LEU A 109 -12.51 7.30 -7.52
CA LEU A 109 -11.97 6.09 -6.88
C LEU A 109 -10.54 5.73 -7.28
N THR A 110 -10.11 6.15 -8.47
CA THR A 110 -8.84 5.69 -9.07
C THR A 110 -7.82 6.80 -9.25
N ASN A 111 -8.24 8.06 -9.09
CA ASN A 111 -7.48 9.25 -9.45
C ASN A 111 -7.06 9.30 -10.93
N PHE A 112 -7.68 8.48 -11.79
CA PHE A 112 -7.51 8.58 -13.24
C PHE A 112 -8.30 9.76 -13.79
N SER A 113 -7.85 10.28 -14.93
CA SER A 113 -8.53 11.38 -15.61
C SER A 113 -9.96 10.98 -16.02
N GLU A 114 -10.96 11.72 -15.55
CA GLU A 114 -12.37 11.56 -15.96
C GLU A 114 -12.50 11.57 -17.49
N GLU A 115 -11.79 12.47 -18.16
CA GLU A 115 -11.79 12.56 -19.62
C GLU A 115 -11.24 11.30 -20.29
N LYS A 116 -10.11 10.76 -19.80
CA LYS A 116 -9.58 9.48 -20.32
C LYS A 116 -10.56 8.33 -20.11
N ILE A 117 -11.27 8.30 -18.99
CA ILE A 117 -12.30 7.28 -18.73
C ILE A 117 -13.46 7.45 -19.71
N ARG A 118 -13.98 8.66 -19.93
CA ARG A 118 -15.04 8.93 -20.91
C ARG A 118 -14.65 8.52 -22.32
N GLN A 119 -13.41 8.77 -22.72
CA GLN A 119 -12.88 8.30 -24.00
C GLN A 119 -12.90 6.78 -24.09
N ARG A 120 -12.49 6.06 -23.05
CA ARG A 120 -12.56 4.59 -23.02
C ARG A 120 -13.99 4.04 -23.00
N LEU A 121 -14.93 4.72 -22.34
CA LEU A 121 -16.36 4.36 -22.34
C LEU A 121 -17.05 4.63 -23.69
N SER A 122 -16.45 5.48 -24.51
CA SER A 122 -16.94 5.83 -25.86
C SER A 122 -16.27 4.97 -26.93
N ASN A 123 -14.99 4.65 -26.73
CA ASN A 123 -14.16 3.82 -27.60
C ASN A 123 -13.60 2.67 -26.77
N THR A 124 -14.16 1.47 -26.91
CA THR A 124 -13.65 0.27 -26.25
C THR A 124 -12.34 -0.17 -26.88
N GLU A 125 -11.24 0.49 -26.52
CA GLU A 125 -9.90 0.09 -26.96
C GLU A 125 -9.57 -1.31 -26.45
N GLU A 126 -8.95 -2.11 -27.31
CA GLU A 126 -8.62 -3.51 -27.04
C GLU A 126 -7.68 -3.70 -25.84
N LEU A 127 -7.91 -4.76 -25.08
CA LEU A 127 -6.95 -5.35 -24.14
C LEU A 127 -5.99 -6.25 -24.93
N THR A 128 -4.70 -5.94 -24.85
CA THR A 128 -3.58 -6.65 -25.53
C THR A 128 -2.83 -7.60 -24.60
N ILE A 129 -1.93 -8.46 -25.11
CA ILE A 129 -1.25 -9.53 -24.36
C ILE A 129 -0.61 -9.01 -23.05
N TYR A 130 -0.16 -7.76 -23.05
CA TYR A 130 0.37 -7.06 -21.88
C TYR A 130 -0.57 -7.03 -20.66
N HIS A 131 -1.88 -7.17 -20.87
CA HIS A 131 -2.91 -7.15 -19.83
C HIS A 131 -3.33 -8.56 -19.39
N LYS A 132 -2.83 -9.62 -20.04
CA LYS A 132 -3.33 -11.00 -19.84
C LYS A 132 -3.23 -11.43 -18.37
N GLU A 133 -2.07 -11.26 -17.78
CA GLU A 133 -1.82 -11.64 -16.38
C GLU A 133 -2.68 -10.84 -15.41
N GLU A 134 -2.86 -9.54 -15.66
CA GLU A 134 -3.74 -8.69 -14.84
C GLU A 134 -5.21 -9.14 -14.94
N VAL A 135 -5.69 -9.44 -16.15
CA VAL A 135 -7.05 -9.94 -16.39
C VAL A 135 -7.28 -11.30 -15.73
N GLU A 136 -6.33 -12.22 -15.81
CA GLU A 136 -6.41 -13.54 -15.17
C GLU A 136 -6.50 -13.41 -13.64
N ASN A 137 -5.65 -12.56 -13.05
CA ASN A 137 -5.67 -12.31 -11.61
C ASN A 137 -6.99 -11.67 -11.17
N ILE A 138 -7.48 -10.68 -11.90
CA ILE A 138 -8.76 -10.02 -11.61
C ILE A 138 -9.93 -10.99 -11.74
N ASN A 139 -9.99 -11.79 -12.79
CA ASN A 139 -11.06 -12.78 -12.97
C ASN A 139 -11.05 -13.81 -11.85
N LYS A 140 -9.88 -14.21 -11.36
CA LYS A 140 -9.75 -15.08 -10.18
C LYS A 140 -10.36 -14.40 -8.95
N ILE A 141 -9.99 -13.16 -8.66
CA ILE A 141 -10.54 -12.40 -7.52
C ILE A 141 -12.07 -12.27 -7.64
N LEU A 142 -12.58 -11.92 -8.82
CA LEU A 142 -14.02 -11.81 -9.06
C LEU A 142 -14.74 -13.14 -8.85
N SER A 143 -14.12 -14.27 -9.24
CA SER A 143 -14.68 -15.60 -9.00
C SER A 143 -14.71 -15.99 -7.52
N GLU A 144 -13.66 -15.64 -6.76
CA GLU A 144 -13.61 -15.86 -5.31
C GLU A 144 -14.68 -15.04 -4.57
N LEU A 145 -15.03 -13.87 -5.10
CA LEU A 145 -16.13 -13.04 -4.62
C LEU A 145 -17.51 -13.52 -5.10
N ASN A 146 -17.62 -14.69 -5.73
CA ASN A 146 -18.84 -15.23 -6.35
C ASN A 146 -19.50 -14.25 -7.34
N SER A 147 -18.69 -13.48 -8.07
CA SER A 147 -19.19 -12.56 -9.09
C SER A 147 -19.17 -13.22 -10.47
N ASP A 148 -20.32 -13.23 -11.15
CA ASP A 148 -20.45 -13.64 -12.57
C ASP A 148 -19.78 -12.67 -13.57
N ILE A 149 -19.09 -11.63 -13.09
CA ILE A 149 -18.37 -10.70 -13.95
C ILE A 149 -17.10 -11.38 -14.44
N SER A 150 -16.88 -11.34 -15.75
CA SER A 150 -15.63 -11.76 -16.35
C SER A 150 -15.16 -10.73 -17.37
N ILE A 151 -13.90 -10.30 -17.22
CA ILE A 151 -13.25 -9.42 -18.17
C ILE A 151 -12.67 -10.28 -19.29
N LYS A 152 -13.14 -10.03 -20.51
CA LYS A 152 -12.72 -10.78 -21.70
C LYS A 152 -11.55 -10.10 -22.39
N TYR A 153 -10.57 -10.92 -22.74
CA TYR A 153 -9.51 -10.55 -23.65
C TYR A 153 -10.06 -10.40 -25.08
N ASN A 154 -9.75 -9.29 -25.77
CA ASN A 154 -10.37 -9.00 -27.07
C ASN A 154 -9.34 -8.78 -28.20
N LYS A 155 -8.24 -9.54 -28.21
CA LYS A 155 -7.31 -9.53 -29.34
C LYS A 155 -6.81 -10.93 -29.72
N LYS A 156 -7.18 -11.41 -30.91
CA LYS A 156 -6.48 -12.50 -31.59
C LYS A 156 -5.26 -11.94 -32.32
N ARG A 157 -4.12 -11.75 -31.65
CA ARG A 157 -2.82 -11.60 -32.34
C ARG A 157 -1.73 -12.15 -31.45
#